data_AF-A0A951EG24-F1
#
_entry.id   AF-A0A951EG24-F1
#
_cell.length_a   1.000
_cell.length_b   1.000
_cell.length_c   1.000
_cell.angle_alpha   90.00
_cell.angle_beta   90.00
_cell.angle_gamma   90.00
#
_symmetry.space_group_name_H-M   'P 1'
#
loop_
_entity.id
_entity.type
_entity.pdbx_description
1 polymer ?
#
loop_
_entity_poly.entity_id
_entity_poly.type
_entity_poly.pdbx_seq_one_letter_code
_entity_poly.pdbx_strand_id
1 'polypeptide(L)'
;MTIYFLRHASAGETRKDPKKDERRGLDSEGIQQSYQLAKLFFRLDVAPDLIITSPLKRAMQTAAMVANELGYDDKLKIEKTLKPEAKWEDFRPMLKSQKGETLIIVGHSPNLSQFIGRMISDAGHRAEIDLRKGGAARVDYNGRNGELQWLLTPKLIQEANAGVEIGPPPTSAPKVAKEKTQGTRVAKVIAPAQWNGNGNSSKPQKSNKTPRSKTVSK
;
A
#
# COMPACT_ATOMS: atom_id res chain seq x y z
N MET A 1 14.78 -2.87 -4.63
CA MET A 1 13.63 -2.38 -3.86
C MET A 1 12.53 -3.41 -3.84
N THR A 2 11.85 -3.57 -2.72
CA THR A 2 10.62 -4.33 -2.53
C THR A 2 9.43 -3.39 -2.64
N ILE A 3 8.46 -3.71 -3.50
CA ILE A 3 7.27 -2.88 -3.70
C ILE A 3 6.03 -3.70 -3.40
N TYR A 4 5.24 -3.22 -2.44
CA TYR A 4 3.91 -3.74 -2.15
C TYR A 4 2.87 -2.90 -2.88
N PHE A 5 2.18 -3.50 -3.84
CA PHE A 5 1.08 -2.89 -4.57
C PHE A 5 -0.24 -3.25 -3.92
N LEU A 6 -1.00 -2.26 -3.48
CA LEU A 6 -2.30 -2.43 -2.86
C LEU A 6 -3.36 -1.77 -3.74
N ARG A 7 -4.35 -2.54 -4.16
CA ARG A 7 -5.58 -1.93 -4.66
C ARG A 7 -6.41 -1.51 -3.47
N HIS A 8 -6.94 -0.29 -3.50
CA HIS A 8 -7.84 0.17 -2.45
C HIS A 8 -8.94 -0.86 -2.13
N ALA A 9 -9.34 -0.92 -0.87
CA ALA A 9 -10.39 -1.80 -0.39
C ALA A 9 -11.79 -1.34 -0.85
N SER A 10 -12.84 -2.10 -0.49
CA SER A 10 -14.22 -1.73 -0.85
C SER A 10 -14.59 -0.32 -0.39
N ALA A 11 -15.47 0.33 -1.16
CA ALA A 11 -15.87 1.73 -0.97
C ALA A 11 -17.36 1.94 -1.34
N GLY A 12 -18.15 0.87 -1.34
CA GLY A 12 -19.53 0.81 -1.78
C GLY A 12 -19.70 0.96 -3.30
N GLU A 13 -20.86 1.48 -3.69
CA GLU A 13 -21.26 1.67 -5.09
C GLU A 13 -20.60 2.88 -5.77
N THR A 14 -20.11 2.68 -6.99
CA THR A 14 -19.52 3.72 -7.83
C THR A 14 -20.54 4.81 -8.13
N ARG A 15 -20.11 6.07 -8.12
CA ARG A 15 -20.99 7.20 -8.45
C ARG A 15 -20.75 7.63 -9.90
N LYS A 16 -21.84 7.99 -10.61
CA LYS A 16 -21.77 8.50 -12.00
C LYS A 16 -21.00 9.82 -12.09
N ASP A 17 -21.17 10.70 -11.10
CA ASP A 17 -20.44 11.97 -11.00
C ASP A 17 -18.99 11.70 -10.51
N PRO A 18 -17.96 12.02 -11.31
CA PRO A 18 -16.57 11.79 -10.94
C PRO A 18 -16.15 12.49 -9.64
N LYS A 19 -16.61 13.72 -9.39
CA LYS A 19 -16.27 14.47 -8.17
C LYS A 19 -16.87 13.81 -6.93
N LYS A 20 -18.04 13.19 -7.07
CA LYS A 20 -18.65 12.41 -5.99
C LYS A 20 -17.96 11.06 -5.83
N ASP A 21 -17.53 10.42 -6.92
CA ASP A 21 -16.79 9.15 -6.86
C ASP A 21 -15.43 9.30 -6.14
N GLU A 22 -14.69 10.38 -6.42
CA GLU A 22 -13.41 10.66 -5.77
C GLU A 22 -13.54 10.82 -4.24
N ARG A 23 -14.72 11.22 -3.75
CA ARG A 23 -15.03 11.43 -2.33
C ARG A 23 -15.52 10.19 -1.60
N ARG A 24 -15.72 9.07 -2.30
CA ARG A 24 -16.14 7.80 -1.66
C ARG A 24 -15.03 7.30 -0.74
N GLY A 25 -15.38 7.10 0.52
CA GLY A 25 -14.53 6.47 1.51
C GLY A 25 -14.73 4.96 1.54
N LEU A 26 -13.95 4.28 2.37
CA LEU A 26 -14.17 2.87 2.65
C LEU A 26 -15.54 2.65 3.30
N ASP A 27 -16.22 1.58 2.90
CA ASP A 27 -17.38 1.03 3.59
C ASP A 27 -16.95 0.06 4.69
N SER A 28 -17.90 -0.57 5.38
CA SER A 28 -17.61 -1.54 6.46
C SER A 28 -16.76 -2.72 5.97
N GLU A 29 -17.08 -3.25 4.78
CA GLU A 29 -16.29 -4.30 4.13
C GLU A 29 -14.86 -3.83 3.85
N GLY A 30 -14.69 -2.62 3.32
CA GLY A 30 -13.39 -2.05 2.99
C GLY A 30 -12.53 -1.76 4.22
N ILE A 31 -13.15 -1.37 5.33
CA ILE A 31 -12.47 -1.24 6.62
C ILE A 31 -11.97 -2.61 7.09
N GLN A 32 -12.82 -3.64 7.05
CA GLN A 32 -12.45 -5.00 7.43
C GLN A 32 -11.31 -5.53 6.54
N GLN A 33 -11.41 -5.38 5.21
CA GLN A 33 -10.36 -5.79 4.27
C GLN A 33 -9.02 -5.09 4.56
N SER A 34 -9.05 -3.77 4.77
CA SER A 34 -7.83 -3.00 5.05
C SER A 34 -7.22 -3.39 6.39
N TYR A 35 -8.05 -3.68 7.40
CA TYR A 35 -7.61 -4.14 8.72
C TYR A 35 -6.93 -5.51 8.65
N GLN A 36 -7.56 -6.47 7.98
CA GLN A 36 -7.00 -7.81 7.77
C GLN A 36 -5.64 -7.77 7.07
N LEU A 37 -5.54 -6.96 6.01
CA LEU A 37 -4.29 -6.76 5.28
C LEU A 37 -3.21 -6.11 6.16
N ALA A 38 -3.58 -5.07 6.92
CA ALA A 38 -2.67 -4.38 7.82
C ALA A 38 -2.10 -5.33 8.90
N LYS A 39 -2.96 -6.16 9.51
CA LYS A 39 -2.57 -7.18 10.49
C LYS A 39 -1.66 -8.24 9.89
N LEU A 40 -1.95 -8.69 8.66
CA LEU A 40 -1.07 -9.60 7.96
C LEU A 40 0.31 -8.97 7.72
N PHE A 41 0.36 -7.72 7.25
CA PHE A 41 1.63 -7.02 7.01
C PHE A 41 2.44 -6.80 8.29
N PHE A 42 1.78 -6.49 9.40
CA PHE A 42 2.44 -6.39 10.71
C PHE A 42 3.11 -7.72 11.09
N ARG A 43 2.41 -8.84 10.95
CA ARG A 43 2.96 -10.19 11.24
C ARG A 43 4.06 -10.61 10.27
N LEU A 44 4.03 -10.12 9.03
CA LEU A 44 5.08 -10.32 8.03
C LEU A 44 6.29 -9.39 8.22
N ASP A 45 6.31 -8.60 9.31
CA ASP A 45 7.37 -7.64 9.62
C ASP A 45 7.64 -6.64 8.47
N VAL A 46 6.56 -6.19 7.83
CA VAL A 46 6.65 -5.19 6.74
C VAL A 46 6.96 -3.83 7.36
N ALA A 47 8.18 -3.35 7.15
CA ALA A 47 8.63 -2.01 7.56
C ALA A 47 8.86 -1.11 6.33
N PRO A 48 7.85 -0.34 5.89
CA PRO A 48 7.99 0.51 4.71
C PRO A 48 8.84 1.75 5.00
N ASP A 49 9.73 2.10 4.08
CA ASP A 49 10.44 3.38 4.07
C ASP A 49 9.52 4.51 3.59
N LEU A 50 8.56 4.18 2.73
CA LEU A 50 7.66 5.15 2.13
C LEU A 50 6.32 4.52 1.74
N ILE A 51 5.23 5.20 2.11
CA ILE A 51 3.87 4.86 1.67
C ILE A 51 3.37 5.94 0.70
N ILE A 52 3.02 5.52 -0.53
CA ILE A 52 2.55 6.36 -1.62
C ILE A 52 1.11 5.99 -1.95
N THR A 53 0.23 6.97 -2.08
CA THR A 53 -1.19 6.73 -2.35
C THR A 53 -1.74 7.63 -3.46
N SER A 54 -2.70 7.10 -4.21
CA SER A 54 -3.62 7.90 -5.01
C SER A 54 -4.33 8.98 -4.15
N PRO A 55 -4.66 10.14 -4.74
CA PRO A 55 -5.35 11.23 -4.03
C PRO A 55 -6.82 10.96 -3.70
N LEU A 56 -7.41 9.87 -4.21
CA LEU A 56 -8.81 9.50 -3.99
C LEU A 56 -9.03 8.98 -2.56
N LYS A 57 -10.17 9.32 -1.95
CA LYS A 57 -10.41 9.10 -0.51
C LYS A 57 -10.24 7.64 -0.08
N ARG A 58 -10.83 6.70 -0.83
CA ARG A 58 -10.69 5.25 -0.59
C ARG A 58 -9.24 4.75 -0.57
N ALA A 59 -8.38 5.23 -1.48
CA ALA A 59 -6.99 4.80 -1.53
C ALA A 59 -6.20 5.35 -0.33
N MET A 60 -6.38 6.64 -0.01
CA MET A 60 -5.73 7.25 1.15
C MET A 60 -6.18 6.60 2.46
N GLN A 61 -7.45 6.22 2.58
CA GLN A 61 -7.95 5.53 3.77
C GLN A 61 -7.39 4.11 3.89
N THR A 62 -7.29 3.35 2.80
CA THR A 62 -6.59 2.05 2.82
C THR A 62 -5.12 2.22 3.21
N ALA A 63 -4.42 3.20 2.64
CA ALA A 63 -3.04 3.50 3.00
C ALA A 63 -2.89 3.88 4.49
N ALA A 64 -3.80 4.69 5.01
CA ALA A 64 -3.81 5.13 6.40
C ALA A 64 -4.08 3.99 7.40
N MET A 65 -4.97 3.06 7.04
CA MET A 65 -5.22 1.84 7.83
C MET A 65 -3.95 1.00 7.99
N VAL A 66 -3.25 0.77 6.87
CA VAL A 66 -1.99 0.01 6.86
C VAL A 66 -0.89 0.77 7.61
N ALA A 67 -0.73 2.07 7.35
CA ALA A 67 0.27 2.90 8.01
C ALA A 67 0.13 2.89 9.54
N ASN A 68 -1.10 3.04 10.06
CA ASN A 68 -1.36 3.03 11.50
C ASN A 68 -0.98 1.70 12.16
N GLU A 69 -1.35 0.58 11.55
CA GLU A 69 -1.04 -0.74 12.11
C GLU A 69 0.47 -1.04 12.08
N LEU A 70 1.17 -0.59 11.04
CA LEU A 70 2.62 -0.74 10.92
C LEU A 70 3.43 0.24 11.77
N GLY A 71 2.76 1.16 12.49
CA GLY A 71 3.44 2.22 13.24
C GLY A 71 4.26 3.16 12.35
N TYR A 72 3.80 3.39 11.11
CA TYR A 72 4.45 4.32 10.18
C TYR A 72 4.11 5.77 10.57
N ASP A 73 5.05 6.44 11.23
CA ASP A 73 4.89 7.79 11.79
C ASP A 73 5.02 8.92 10.75
N ASP A 74 5.54 8.62 9.56
CA ASP A 74 5.76 9.58 8.50
C ASP A 74 4.47 9.93 7.74
N LYS A 75 4.51 11.02 6.96
CA LYS A 75 3.37 11.41 6.11
C LYS A 75 3.25 10.48 4.91
N LEU A 76 2.01 10.19 4.51
CA LEU A 76 1.72 9.49 3.26
C LEU A 76 2.02 10.43 2.09
N LYS A 77 2.77 9.96 1.10
CA LYS A 77 3.03 10.72 -0.12
C LYS A 77 1.84 10.58 -1.08
N ILE A 78 1.27 11.71 -1.54
CA ILE A 78 0.12 11.70 -2.44
C ILE A 78 0.60 11.92 -3.87
N GLU A 79 0.37 10.93 -4.73
CA GLU A 79 0.80 10.97 -6.14
C GLU A 79 -0.38 10.90 -7.11
N LYS A 80 -0.48 11.87 -8.01
CA LYS A 80 -1.53 11.89 -9.05
C LYS A 80 -1.32 10.79 -10.09
N THR A 81 -0.10 10.31 -10.25
CA THR A 81 0.29 9.21 -11.15
C THR A 81 -0.23 7.84 -10.69
N LEU A 82 -0.97 7.80 -9.57
CA LEU A 82 -1.68 6.63 -9.07
C LEU A 82 -3.20 6.72 -9.24
N LYS A 83 -3.72 7.79 -9.87
CA LYS A 83 -5.15 7.91 -10.18
C LYS A 83 -5.61 6.88 -11.23
N PRO A 84 -6.92 6.55 -11.29
CA PRO A 84 -7.46 5.60 -12.28
C PRO A 84 -7.17 5.95 -13.75
N GLU A 85 -6.91 7.21 -14.07
CA GLU A 85 -6.57 7.66 -15.43
C GLU A 85 -5.06 7.66 -15.76
N ALA A 86 -4.20 7.39 -14.77
CA ALA A 86 -2.74 7.49 -14.94
C ALA A 86 -2.17 6.39 -15.84
N LYS A 87 -1.15 6.72 -16.64
CA LYS A 87 -0.51 5.77 -17.53
C LYS A 87 0.84 5.31 -17.00
N TRP A 88 1.39 4.27 -17.61
CA TRP A 88 2.71 3.74 -17.27
C TRP A 88 3.80 4.80 -17.41
N GLU A 89 3.66 5.66 -18.41
CA GLU A 89 4.58 6.74 -18.73
C GLU A 89 4.59 7.83 -17.64
N ASP A 90 3.52 7.95 -16.85
CA ASP A 90 3.47 8.82 -15.66
C ASP A 90 4.01 8.09 -14.41
N PHE A 91 3.64 6.81 -14.26
CA PHE A 91 3.99 6.00 -13.09
C PHE A 91 5.48 5.68 -13.02
N ARG A 92 6.10 5.27 -14.13
CA ARG A 92 7.50 4.82 -14.16
C ARG A 92 8.49 5.92 -13.73
N PRO A 93 8.40 7.17 -14.24
CA PRO A 93 9.24 8.26 -13.73
C PRO A 93 9.01 8.56 -12.25
N MET A 94 7.74 8.52 -11.79
CA MET A 94 7.42 8.67 -10.37
C MET A 94 8.14 7.59 -9.56
N LEU A 95 8.00 6.30 -9.92
CA LEU A 95 8.66 5.20 -9.22
C LEU A 95 10.19 5.35 -9.18
N LYS A 96 10.81 5.70 -10.32
CA LYS A 96 12.27 5.90 -10.43
C LYS A 96 12.82 7.03 -9.57
N SER A 97 11.99 8.03 -9.26
CA SER A 97 12.40 9.17 -8.42
C SER A 97 12.29 8.88 -6.91
N GLN A 98 11.69 7.76 -6.52
CA GLN A 98 11.58 7.40 -5.11
C GLN A 98 12.90 6.83 -4.59
N LYS A 99 13.21 7.17 -3.35
CA LYS A 99 14.31 6.58 -2.57
C LYS A 99 13.69 5.65 -1.54
N GLY A 100 14.39 4.58 -1.18
CA GLY A 100 13.92 3.59 -0.21
C GLY A 100 14.03 2.18 -0.76
N GLU A 101 14.22 1.23 0.15
CA GLU A 101 14.27 -0.19 -0.18
C GLU A 101 12.88 -0.82 -0.15
N THR A 102 11.97 -0.33 0.70
CA THR A 102 10.62 -0.89 0.85
C THR A 102 9.54 0.15 0.63
N LEU A 103 8.73 -0.02 -0.41
CA LEU A 103 7.64 0.90 -0.78
C LEU A 103 6.28 0.21 -0.64
N ILE A 104 5.29 0.93 -0.12
CA ILE A 104 3.87 0.56 -0.26
C ILE A 104 3.21 1.55 -1.22
N ILE A 105 2.58 1.05 -2.28
CA ILE A 105 1.90 1.83 -3.31
C ILE A 105 0.41 1.46 -3.32
N VAL A 106 -0.45 2.43 -2.98
CA VAL A 106 -1.90 2.24 -2.90
C VAL A 106 -2.60 2.97 -4.03
N GLY A 107 -3.36 2.24 -4.85
CA GLY A 107 -3.96 2.77 -6.07
C GLY A 107 -5.21 2.02 -6.53
N HIS A 108 -5.41 1.95 -7.84
CA HIS A 108 -6.61 1.43 -8.49
C HIS A 108 -6.27 0.42 -9.59
N SER A 109 -7.21 -0.48 -9.87
CA SER A 109 -7.20 -1.25 -11.12
C SER A 109 -8.13 -0.60 -12.15
N PRO A 110 -7.83 -0.71 -13.45
CA PRO A 110 -6.86 -1.65 -14.05
C PRO A 110 -5.38 -1.23 -13.99
N ASN A 111 -5.07 0.01 -13.60
CA ASN A 111 -3.74 0.62 -13.74
C ASN A 111 -2.67 -0.15 -12.97
N LEU A 112 -2.88 -0.46 -11.68
CA LEU A 112 -1.90 -1.21 -10.90
C LEU A 112 -1.62 -2.60 -11.50
N SER A 113 -2.66 -3.31 -11.91
CA SER A 113 -2.52 -4.60 -12.60
C SER A 113 -1.66 -4.47 -13.86
N GLN A 114 -1.92 -3.44 -14.67
CA GLN A 114 -1.16 -3.17 -15.89
C GLN A 114 0.29 -2.75 -15.59
N PHE A 115 0.52 -1.96 -14.55
CA PHE A 115 1.86 -1.52 -14.15
C PHE A 115 2.69 -2.70 -13.66
N ILE A 116 2.13 -3.56 -12.80
CA ILE A 116 2.78 -4.80 -12.36
C ILE A 116 3.07 -5.67 -13.58
N GLY A 117 2.07 -5.88 -14.45
CA GLY A 117 2.24 -6.67 -15.67
C GLY A 117 3.43 -6.19 -16.52
N ARG A 118 3.52 -4.87 -16.77
CA ARG A 118 4.65 -4.27 -17.50
C ARG A 118 5.99 -4.37 -16.77
N MET A 119 5.99 -4.46 -15.44
CA MET A 119 7.22 -4.62 -14.66
C MET A 119 7.79 -6.03 -14.76
N ILE A 120 6.91 -7.04 -14.85
CA ILE A 120 7.29 -8.45 -14.78
C ILE A 120 7.36 -9.15 -16.15
N SER A 121 7.08 -8.43 -17.24
CA SER A 121 7.13 -8.96 -18.59
C SER A 121 8.05 -8.13 -19.49
N ASP A 122 8.70 -8.79 -20.44
CA ASP A 122 9.50 -8.12 -21.46
C ASP A 122 8.66 -7.31 -22.45
N ALA A 123 9.31 -6.40 -23.16
CA ALA A 123 8.68 -5.58 -24.18
C ALA A 123 8.03 -6.45 -25.27
N GLY A 124 6.76 -6.18 -25.58
CA GLY A 124 5.99 -6.95 -26.56
C GLY A 124 5.17 -8.10 -25.96
N HIS A 125 5.42 -8.48 -24.70
CA HIS A 125 4.62 -9.47 -23.98
C HIS A 125 3.62 -8.81 -23.03
N ARG A 126 2.61 -9.56 -22.60
CA ARG A 126 1.60 -9.12 -21.63
C ARG A 126 1.46 -10.16 -20.52
N ALA A 127 1.70 -9.73 -19.29
CA ALA A 127 1.28 -10.46 -18.11
C ALA A 127 -0.03 -9.87 -17.58
N GLU A 128 -1.04 -10.71 -17.39
CA GLU A 128 -2.32 -10.31 -16.80
C GLU A 128 -2.32 -10.60 -15.30
N ILE A 129 -2.68 -9.58 -14.51
CA ILE A 129 -2.69 -9.64 -13.04
C ILE A 129 -4.07 -9.28 -12.52
N ASP A 130 -4.76 -10.24 -11.87
CA ASP A 130 -6.03 -9.98 -11.17
C ASP A 130 -5.78 -9.44 -9.75
N LEU A 131 -5.47 -8.15 -9.65
CA LEU A 131 -5.39 -7.44 -8.37
C LEU A 131 -6.79 -7.03 -7.91
N ARG A 132 -7.42 -7.85 -7.06
CA ARG A 132 -8.75 -7.61 -6.49
C ARG A 132 -8.78 -6.42 -5.52
N LYS A 133 -9.93 -5.78 -5.34
CA LYS A 133 -10.09 -4.69 -4.34
C LYS A 133 -9.69 -5.23 -2.97
N GLY A 134 -8.88 -4.49 -2.20
CA GLY A 134 -8.36 -4.96 -0.92
C GLY A 134 -7.30 -6.06 -1.02
N GLY A 135 -6.88 -6.43 -2.23
CA GLY A 135 -5.77 -7.33 -2.47
C GLY A 135 -4.43 -6.61 -2.50
N ALA A 136 -3.36 -7.39 -2.37
CA ALA A 136 -1.99 -6.90 -2.37
C ALA A 136 -1.08 -7.79 -3.24
N ALA A 137 -0.04 -7.21 -3.81
CA ALA A 137 1.02 -7.95 -4.50
C ALA A 137 2.38 -7.45 -4.02
N ARG A 138 3.37 -8.35 -3.96
CA ARG A 138 4.77 -7.97 -3.74
C ARG A 138 5.55 -8.17 -5.02
N VAL A 139 6.25 -7.13 -5.45
CA VAL A 139 7.18 -7.15 -6.57
C VAL A 139 8.55 -6.73 -6.08
N ASP A 140 9.55 -7.57 -6.31
CA ASP A 140 10.95 -7.22 -6.07
C ASP A 140 11.49 -6.59 -7.37
N TYR A 141 11.89 -5.33 -7.31
CA TYR A 141 12.22 -4.49 -8.47
C TYR A 141 13.67 -4.00 -8.42
N ASN A 142 14.40 -4.23 -9.51
CA ASN A 142 15.81 -3.85 -9.64
C ASN A 142 16.05 -2.53 -10.40
N GLY A 143 15.00 -1.78 -10.71
CA GLY A 143 15.07 -0.54 -11.50
C GLY A 143 14.89 -0.74 -13.01
N ARG A 144 14.89 -1.99 -13.49
CA ARG A 144 14.59 -2.37 -14.87
C ARG A 144 13.45 -3.38 -14.94
N ASN A 145 13.62 -4.52 -14.28
CA ASN A 145 12.69 -5.65 -14.26
C ASN A 145 12.17 -5.87 -12.83
N GLY A 146 10.92 -6.33 -12.73
CA GLY A 146 10.29 -6.75 -11.49
C GLY A 146 10.06 -8.26 -11.48
N GLU A 147 10.07 -8.83 -10.29
CA GLU A 147 9.72 -10.23 -10.04
C GLU A 147 8.53 -10.27 -9.09
N LEU A 148 7.41 -10.87 -9.54
CA LEU A 148 6.22 -11.04 -8.70
C LEU A 148 6.47 -12.16 -7.68
N GLN A 149 6.66 -11.80 -6.43
CA GLN A 149 6.89 -12.75 -5.34
C GLN A 149 5.58 -13.42 -4.90
N TRP A 150 4.49 -12.66 -4.85
CA TRP A 150 3.16 -13.17 -4.53
C TRP A 150 2.05 -12.19 -4.88
N LEU A 151 0.84 -12.72 -5.01
CA LEU A 151 -0.41 -11.99 -5.21
C LEU A 151 -1.46 -12.52 -4.22
N LEU A 152 -1.93 -11.66 -3.33
CA LEU A 152 -2.90 -11.97 -2.29
C LEU A 152 -4.27 -11.35 -2.62
N THR A 153 -5.29 -12.20 -2.67
CA THR A 153 -6.69 -11.77 -2.74
C THR A 153 -7.24 -11.53 -1.33
N PRO A 154 -8.33 -10.75 -1.16
CA PRO A 154 -8.96 -10.55 0.16
C PRO A 154 -9.28 -11.85 0.89
N LYS A 155 -9.74 -12.88 0.15
CA LYS A 155 -10.01 -14.20 0.72
C LYS A 155 -8.73 -14.84 1.24
N LEU A 156 -7.65 -14.86 0.47
CA LEU A 156 -6.38 -15.42 0.92
C LEU A 156 -5.80 -14.67 2.14
N ILE A 157 -5.99 -13.35 2.21
CA ILE A 157 -5.58 -12.55 3.38
C ILE A 157 -6.38 -12.96 4.62
N GLN A 158 -7.70 -13.14 4.48
CA GLN A 158 -8.57 -13.62 5.55
C GLN A 158 -8.14 -15.02 6.03
N GLU A 159 -7.91 -15.95 5.10
CA GLU A 159 -7.44 -17.30 5.44
C GLU A 159 -6.06 -17.27 6.11
N ALA A 160 -5.14 -16.42 5.66
CA ALA A 160 -3.82 -16.28 6.28
C ALA A 160 -3.88 -15.75 7.72
N ASN A 161 -4.95 -15.03 8.07
CA ASN A 161 -5.22 -14.57 9.44
C ASN A 161 -6.12 -15.54 10.23
N ALA A 162 -6.61 -16.62 9.63
CA ALA A 162 -7.48 -17.58 10.31
C ALA A 162 -6.74 -18.21 11.51
N GLY A 163 -7.44 -18.33 12.63
CA GLY A 163 -6.87 -18.86 13.88
C GLY A 163 -5.93 -17.90 14.62
N VAL A 164 -5.72 -16.68 14.11
CA VAL A 164 -4.95 -15.64 14.80
C VAL A 164 -5.89 -14.61 15.39
N GLU A 165 -5.73 -14.36 16.70
CA GLU A 165 -6.47 -13.31 17.38
C GLU A 165 -5.95 -11.94 16.92
N ILE A 166 -6.70 -11.29 16.03
CA ILE A 166 -6.31 -9.99 15.46
C ILE A 166 -7.09 -8.81 16.03
N GLY A 167 -8.09 -9.05 16.89
CA GLY A 167 -8.99 -8.01 17.44
C GLY A 167 -10.08 -7.55 16.45
N PRO A 168 -11.07 -6.76 16.90
CA PRO A 168 -12.07 -6.18 16.02
C PRO A 168 -11.49 -5.03 15.18
N PRO A 169 -11.95 -4.83 13.93
CA PRO A 169 -11.59 -3.66 13.14
C PRO A 169 -12.11 -2.37 13.81
N PRO A 170 -11.51 -1.20 13.50
CA PRO A 170 -12.07 0.07 13.93
C PRO A 170 -13.46 0.30 13.31
N THR A 171 -14.31 1.04 14.01
CA THR A 171 -15.67 1.39 13.54
C THR A 171 -15.68 2.32 12.32
N SER A 172 -14.57 3.05 12.09
CA SER A 172 -14.40 3.91 10.94
C SER A 172 -12.93 3.99 10.51
N ALA A 173 -12.70 4.21 9.21
CA ALA A 173 -11.35 4.43 8.70
C ALA A 173 -10.74 5.73 9.28
N PRO A 174 -9.42 5.79 9.49
CA PRO A 174 -8.72 6.99 9.95
C PRO A 174 -9.04 8.21 9.10
N LYS A 175 -9.08 9.38 9.75
CA LYS A 175 -9.15 10.64 9.01
C LYS A 175 -7.77 10.92 8.43
N VAL A 176 -7.75 11.49 7.23
CA VAL A 176 -6.50 11.85 6.54
C VAL A 176 -6.55 13.34 6.21
N ALA A 177 -5.66 14.11 6.81
CA ALA A 177 -5.51 15.53 6.53
C ALA A 177 -4.53 15.74 5.38
N LYS A 178 -4.99 16.37 4.30
CA LYS A 178 -4.14 16.72 3.15
C LYS A 178 -3.37 18.00 3.46
N GLU A 179 -2.07 17.98 3.23
CA GLU A 179 -1.17 19.11 3.41
C GLU A 179 -0.24 19.24 2.20
N LYS A 180 0.44 20.38 2.09
CA LYS A 180 1.57 20.56 1.17
C LYS A 180 2.85 20.74 1.99
N THR A 181 3.90 20.01 1.63
CA THR A 181 5.22 20.15 2.23
C THR A 181 6.23 20.23 1.09
N GLN A 182 6.98 21.34 1.00
CA GLN A 182 8.01 21.58 -0.03
C GLN A 182 7.51 21.26 -1.46
N GLY A 183 6.34 21.77 -1.85
CA GLY A 183 5.74 21.54 -3.17
C GLY A 183 5.11 20.15 -3.38
N THR A 184 5.39 19.18 -2.50
CA THR A 184 4.81 17.83 -2.56
C THR A 184 3.51 17.76 -1.77
N ARG A 185 2.50 17.07 -2.32
CA ARG A 185 1.25 16.80 -1.60
C ARG A 185 1.45 15.60 -0.68
N VAL A 186 1.10 15.77 0.58
CA VAL A 186 1.24 14.74 1.60
C VAL A 186 -0.05 14.61 2.40
N ALA A 187 -0.20 13.49 3.10
CA ALA A 187 -1.34 13.18 3.93
C ALA A 187 -0.86 12.79 5.33
N LYS A 188 -1.30 13.53 6.35
CA LYS A 188 -1.09 13.14 7.75
C LYS A 188 -2.25 12.25 8.19
N VAL A 189 -1.93 11.08 8.72
CA VAL A 189 -2.93 10.18 9.30
C VAL A 189 -3.32 10.72 10.67
N ILE A 190 -4.64 10.81 10.90
CA ILE A 190 -5.22 11.19 12.18
C ILE A 190 -5.92 9.94 12.68
N ALA A 191 -5.36 9.31 13.71
CA ALA A 191 -5.87 8.08 14.30
C ALA A 191 -7.36 8.24 14.68
N PRO A 192 -8.20 7.23 14.44
CA PRO A 192 -9.58 7.27 14.89
C PRO A 192 -9.63 7.14 16.42
N ALA A 193 -10.64 7.75 17.03
CA ALA A 193 -10.79 7.86 18.50
C ALA A 193 -10.88 6.51 19.26
N GLN A 194 -11.01 5.39 18.55
CA GLN A 194 -11.15 4.03 19.12
C GLN A 194 -10.08 3.05 18.62
N TRP A 195 -8.96 3.52 18.07
CA TRP A 195 -7.82 2.64 17.79
C TRP A 195 -7.09 2.32 19.10
N ASN A 196 -7.73 1.53 19.97
CA ASN A 196 -7.08 0.94 21.13
C ASN A 196 -6.27 -0.26 20.65
N GLY A 197 -5.17 0.02 19.94
CA GLY A 197 -4.09 -0.94 19.83
C GLY A 197 -3.60 -1.15 21.25
N ASN A 198 -4.00 -2.26 21.88
CA ASN A 198 -3.48 -2.67 23.17
C ASN A 198 -1.96 -2.56 23.10
N GLY A 199 -1.40 -1.68 23.94
CA GLY A 199 0.02 -1.49 24.07
C GLY A 199 0.65 -2.74 24.67
N ASN A 200 1.02 -3.71 23.83
CA ASN A 200 2.09 -4.68 24.09
C ASN A 200 2.38 -5.57 22.86
N SER A 201 2.57 -4.98 21.68
CA SER A 201 3.31 -5.66 20.62
C SER A 201 4.62 -4.91 20.42
N SER A 202 5.69 -5.54 20.88
CA SER A 202 7.06 -5.13 20.65
C SER A 202 7.22 -4.60 19.23
N LYS A 203 7.52 -3.30 19.10
CA LYS A 203 7.87 -2.68 17.81
C LYS A 203 8.87 -3.60 17.10
N PRO A 204 8.73 -3.86 15.80
CA PRO A 204 9.79 -4.54 15.07
C PRO A 204 11.07 -3.73 15.24
N GLN A 205 12.06 -4.33 15.90
CA GLN A 205 13.36 -3.71 16.08
C GLN A 205 13.92 -3.45 14.69
N LYS A 206 14.23 -2.18 14.38
CA LYS A 206 15.06 -1.85 13.21
C LYS A 206 16.31 -2.70 13.32
N SER A 207 16.44 -3.72 12.47
CA SER A 207 17.64 -4.53 12.45
C SER A 207 18.80 -3.61 12.09
N ASN A 208 19.71 -3.43 13.05
CA ASN A 208 20.99 -2.78 12.79
C ASN A 208 21.73 -3.68 11.78
N LYS A 209 21.63 -3.35 10.49
CA LYS A 209 22.45 -3.99 9.46
C LYS A 209 23.91 -3.65 9.75
N THR A 210 24.63 -4.60 10.33
CA THR A 210 26.08 -4.60 10.41
C THR A 210 26.64 -4.51 8.98
N PRO A 211 27.62 -3.65 8.68
CA PRO A 211 28.24 -3.62 7.37
C PRO A 211 28.92 -4.97 7.11
N ARG A 212 28.53 -5.68 6.04
CA ARG A 212 29.26 -6.85 5.56
C ARG A 212 30.69 -6.43 5.25
N SER A 213 31.65 -7.06 5.92
CA SER A 213 33.07 -6.92 5.65
C SER A 213 33.36 -7.26 4.19
N LYS A 214 34.11 -6.37 3.53
CA LYS A 214 34.68 -6.64 2.21
C LYS A 214 35.80 -7.67 2.40
N THR A 215 35.58 -8.91 1.97
CA THR A 215 36.68 -9.85 1.77
C THR A 215 37.44 -9.41 0.53
N VAL A 216 38.66 -8.90 0.73
CA VAL A 216 39.65 -8.68 -0.32
C VAL A 216 40.30 -10.04 -0.60
N SER A 217 40.01 -10.62 -1.76
CA SER A 217 40.78 -11.74 -2.29
C SER A 217 42.09 -11.21 -2.91
N LYS A 218 43.20 -11.78 -2.45
CA LYS A 218 44.52 -11.70 -3.08
C LYS A 218 44.56 -12.50 -4.37
#